data_AF-A0A9R1THH3-F1
#
_entry.id   AF-A0A9R1THH3-F1
#
_cell.length_a   1.000
_cell.length_b   1.000
_cell.length_c   1.000
_cell.angle_alpha   90.00
_cell.angle_beta   90.00
_cell.angle_gamma   90.00
#
_symmetry.space_group_name_H-M   'P 1'
#
loop_
_entity.id
_entity.type
_entity.pdbx_description
1 polymer ?
#
loop_
_entity_poly.entity_id
_entity_poly.type
_entity_poly.pdbx_seq_one_letter_code
_entity_poly.pdbx_strand_id
1 'polypeptide(L)' 'MLWKFIIFAVLFTVITAATVQLEPLNADGTCEPGRSYSDGCNTCICAARDMPMCTQMLCYPRRS' A
#
# COMPACT_ATOMS: atom_id res chain seq x y z
N MET A 1 6.27 25.76 -28.73
CA MET A 1 5.63 24.46 -29.06
C MET A 1 6.32 23.29 -28.37
N LEU A 2 7.66 23.24 -28.34
CA LEU A 2 8.45 22.21 -27.66
C LEU A 2 8.27 22.15 -26.12
N TRP A 3 8.19 23.32 -25.47
CA TRP A 3 7.91 23.44 -24.02
C TRP A 3 6.69 22.63 -23.60
N LYS A 4 5.59 22.67 -24.38
CA LYS A 4 4.35 21.96 -24.03
C LYS A 4 4.58 20.45 -23.90
N PHE A 5 5.37 19.85 -24.78
CA PHE A 5 5.75 18.44 -24.69
C PHE A 5 6.60 18.14 -23.45
N ILE A 6 7.46 19.07 -23.05
CA ILE A 6 8.24 18.97 -21.80
C ILE A 6 7.30 19.00 -20.59
N ILE A 7 6.31 19.91 -20.55
CA ILE A 7 5.30 19.92 -19.48
C ILE A 7 4.56 18.59 -19.42
N PHE A 8 4.05 18.10 -20.55
CA PHE A 8 3.27 16.85 -20.58
C PHE A 8 4.10 15.64 -20.15
N ALA A 9 5.36 15.54 -20.57
CA ALA A 9 6.25 14.48 -20.15
C ALA A 9 6.53 14.51 -18.64
N VAL A 10 6.76 15.70 -18.06
CA VAL A 10 6.98 15.88 -16.62
C VAL A 10 5.73 15.53 -15.82
N LEU A 11 4.53 15.93 -16.28
CA LEU A 11 3.28 15.56 -15.64
C LEU A 11 3.06 14.04 -15.68
N PHE A 12 3.34 13.39 -16.81
CA PHE A 12 3.17 11.96 -16.98
C PHE A 12 4.14 11.15 -16.11
N THR A 13 5.42 11.55 -16.03
CA THR A 13 6.41 10.88 -15.19
C THR A 13 6.10 11.04 -13.70
N VAL A 14 5.64 12.22 -13.27
CA VAL A 14 5.20 12.48 -11.89
C VAL A 14 4.00 11.60 -11.53
N ILE A 15 3.02 11.44 -12.44
CA ILE A 15 1.87 10.54 -12.24
C ILE A 15 2.34 9.10 -12.08
N THR A 16 3.24 8.60 -12.94
CA THR A 16 3.74 7.21 -12.82
C THR A 16 4.55 6.98 -11.55
N ALA A 17 5.37 7.95 -11.12
CA ALA A 17 6.15 7.86 -9.90
C ALA A 17 5.27 7.88 -8.64
N ALA A 18 4.14 8.58 -8.67
CA ALA A 18 3.18 8.63 -7.57
C ALA A 18 2.37 7.32 -7.40
N THR A 19 2.32 6.45 -8.41
CA THR A 19 1.59 5.17 -8.33
C THR A 19 2.43 3.98 -7.83
N VAL A 20 3.73 4.17 -7.55
CA VAL A 20 4.55 3.11 -6.94
C VAL A 20 4.37 3.15 -5.42
N GLN A 21 3.19 2.76 -4.97
CA GLN A 21 2.86 2.62 -3.55
C GLN A 21 3.21 1.20 -3.10
N LEU A 22 4.37 1.06 -2.46
CA LEU A 22 4.61 -0.01 -1.50
C LEU A 22 4.26 0.57 -0.12
N GLU A 23 2.97 0.82 0.14
CA GLU A 23 2.53 1.34 1.43
C GLU A 23 2.43 0.19 2.44
N PRO A 24 3.29 0.14 3.47
CA PRO A 24 3.00 -0.66 4.65
C PRO A 24 1.76 -0.08 5.33
N LEU A 25 1.00 -0.93 6.04
CA LEU A 25 -0.19 -0.60 6.83
C LEU A 25 -0.27 0.90 7.21
N ASN A 26 -1.30 1.62 6.78
CA ASN A 26 -1.38 3.06 7.05
C ASN A 26 -1.31 3.30 8.56
N ALA A 27 -0.64 4.39 8.95
CA ALA A 27 -0.44 4.74 10.37
C ALA A 27 -1.77 5.03 11.12
N ASP A 28 -2.86 5.23 10.38
CA ASP A 28 -4.23 5.39 10.90
C ASP A 28 -4.97 4.06 11.12
N GLY A 29 -4.30 2.91 10.85
CA GLY A 29 -4.86 1.57 10.99
C GLY A 29 -5.70 1.11 9.80
N THR A 30 -5.76 1.90 8.72
CA THR A 30 -6.46 1.51 7.50
C THR A 30 -5.56 0.65 6.60
N CYS A 31 -6.18 -0.17 5.75
CA CYS A 31 -5.50 -0.95 4.73
C CYS A 31 -6.16 -0.71 3.37
N GLU A 32 -5.40 -0.83 2.29
CA GLU A 32 -5.93 -0.64 0.93
C GLU A 32 -6.69 -1.91 0.47
N PRO A 33 -8.00 -1.84 0.14
CA PRO A 33 -8.77 -3.00 -0.29
C PRO A 33 -8.14 -3.76 -1.45
N GLY A 34 -8.06 -5.09 -1.33
CA GLY A 34 -7.45 -5.99 -2.31
C GLY A 34 -5.94 -6.18 -2.14
N ARG A 35 -5.26 -5.40 -1.29
CA ARG A 35 -3.84 -5.62 -0.99
C ARG A 35 -3.65 -6.74 0.02
N SER A 36 -2.63 -7.56 -0.24
CA SER A 36 -2.09 -8.51 0.72
C SER A 36 -0.84 -7.95 1.39
N TYR A 37 -0.71 -8.16 2.69
CA TYR A 37 0.48 -7.78 3.46
C TYR A 37 0.74 -8.78 4.59
N SER A 38 1.90 -8.68 5.23
CA SER A 38 2.20 -9.43 6.47
C SER A 38 2.12 -8.50 7.66
N ASP A 39 1.47 -8.94 8.73
CA ASP A 39 1.50 -8.23 10.02
C ASP A 39 2.78 -8.55 10.83
N GLY A 40 3.73 -9.29 10.25
CA GLY A 40 4.93 -9.80 10.90
C GLY A 40 4.81 -11.25 11.39
N CYS A 41 3.65 -11.89 11.26
CA CYS A 41 3.45 -13.31 11.54
C CYS A 41 2.37 -13.91 10.64
N ASN A 42 1.19 -13.28 10.62
CA ASN A 42 0.09 -13.66 9.77
C ASN A 42 0.20 -13.02 8.39
N THR A 43 -0.42 -13.69 7.43
CA THR A 43 -0.68 -13.12 6.12
C THR A 43 -2.09 -12.54 6.15
N CYS A 44 -2.22 -11.28 5.74
CA CYS A 44 -3.47 -10.54 5.75
C CYS A 44 -3.83 -10.10 4.33
N ILE A 45 -5.12 -10.08 4.04
CA ILE A 45 -5.70 -9.40 2.88
C ILE A 45 -6.65 -8.32 3.37
N CYS A 46 -6.56 -7.13 2.79
CA CYS A 46 -7.53 -6.09 3.08
C CYS A 46 -8.81 -6.34 2.28
N ALA A 47 -9.91 -6.63 2.97
CA ALA A 47 -11.23 -6.69 2.37
C ALA A 47 -11.78 -5.28 2.12
N ALA A 48 -12.98 -5.19 1.53
CA ALA A 48 -13.66 -3.91 1.35
C ALA A 48 -13.86 -3.18 2.69
N ARG A 49 -13.87 -1.83 2.65
CA ARG A 49 -14.02 -0.95 3.83
C ARG A 49 -12.90 -1.09 4.85
N ASP A 50 -11.66 -1.21 4.38
CA ASP A 50 -10.44 -1.21 5.21
C ASP A 50 -10.43 -2.32 6.28
N MET A 51 -11.07 -3.46 5.99
CA MET A 51 -11.22 -4.56 6.94
C MET A 51 -10.14 -5.62 6.69
N PRO A 52 -9.12 -5.75 7.56
CA PRO A 52 -8.09 -6.76 7.39
C PRO A 52 -8.61 -8.16 7.75
N MET A 53 -8.35 -9.12 6.86
CA MET A 53 -8.63 -10.54 7.05
C MET A 53 -7.31 -11.30 7.08
N CYS A 54 -6.94 -11.82 8.24
CA CYS A 54 -5.64 -12.46 8.47
C CYS A 54 -5.77 -13.97 8.71
N THR A 55 -4.72 -14.71 8.38
CA THR A 55 -4.52 -16.07 8.90
C THR A 55 -4.44 -16.06 10.42
N GLN A 56 -4.57 -17.23 11.05
CA GLN A 56 -4.47 -17.39 12.51
C GLN A 56 -3.33 -18.33 12.89
N MET A 57 -2.11 -17.94 12.54
CA MET A 57 -0.90 -18.66 12.94
C MET A 57 -0.55 -18.34 14.40
N LEU A 58 0.08 -19.31 15.08
CA LEU A 58 0.64 -19.09 16.42
C LEU A 58 1.87 -18.18 16.30
N CYS A 59 1.74 -16.95 16.80
CA CYS A 59 2.80 -15.96 16.75
C CYS A 59 3.60 -15.91 18.06
N TYR A 60 4.89 -15.59 17.95
CA TYR A 60 5.69 -15.28 19.13
C TYR A 60 5.15 -14.00 19.82
N PRO A 61 5.25 -13.90 21.15
CA PRO A 61 4.87 -12.70 21.86
C PRO A 61 5.69 -11.51 21.36
N ARG A 62 5.02 -10.45 20.91
CA ARG A 62 5.65 -9.17 20.59
C ARG A 62 6.27 -8.61 21.87
N ARG A 63 7.58 -8.34 21.88
CA ARG A 63 8.17 -7.46 22.92
C ARG A 63 7.74 -6.03 22.60
N SER A 64 6.97 -5.44 23.50
CA SER A 64 6.58 -4.01 23.51
C SER A 64 7.76 -3.13 23.87
#